data_AF-A0A519N6D6-F1
#
_entry.id   AF-A0A519N6D6-F1
#
_cell.length_a   1.000
_cell.length_b   1.000
_cell.length_c   1.000
_cell.angle_alpha   90.00
_cell.angle_beta   90.00
_cell.angle_gamma   90.00
#
_symmetry.space_group_name_H-M   'P 1'
#
loop_
_entity.id
_entity.type
_entity.pdbx_description
1 polymer ?
#
loop_
_entity_poly.entity_id
_entity_poly.type
_entity_poly.pdbx_seq_one_letter_code
_entity_poly.pdbx_strand_id
1 'polypeptide(L)'
;MKTIVAGIVVLVILFNFISPKRNFSKSKSIAFATEKDSGYITKAAAIKLLSVATYEPDYTPEGRDTLDLNVADVKPTDTIGKFYLTGNGNYLTCLEDLIHPDRYPVLLLIEYTPDGKVLRTEPFSGGMHLCCWDNAYDGFNKHEDGYFSIKTCGTGSGHCSSSLHLFKGFGPQSNGIYSYMWT
;
A
#
# COMPACT_ATOMS: atom_id res chain seq x y z
N MET A 1 -44.20 18.95 25.10
CA MET A 1 -42.99 19.47 24.40
C MET A 1 -41.69 19.37 25.21
N LYS A 2 -41.68 19.38 26.55
CA LYS A 2 -40.43 19.27 27.34
C LYS A 2 -39.81 17.86 27.41
N THR A 3 -40.61 16.80 27.21
CA THR A 3 -40.16 15.40 27.29
C THR A 3 -39.44 14.89 26.02
N ILE A 4 -39.70 15.48 24.86
CA ILE A 4 -39.09 15.04 23.59
C ILE A 4 -37.63 15.51 23.49
N VAL A 5 -37.30 16.67 24.06
CA VAL A 5 -35.95 17.24 24.02
C VAL A 5 -34.96 16.43 24.87
N ALA A 6 -35.41 15.85 25.99
CA ALA A 6 -34.56 15.02 26.86
C ALA A 6 -34.11 13.72 26.18
N GLY A 7 -34.96 13.10 25.33
CA GLY A 7 -34.62 11.87 24.62
C GLY A 7 -33.52 12.04 23.57
N ILE A 8 -33.49 13.19 22.88
CA ILE A 8 -32.51 13.46 21.82
C ILE A 8 -31.11 13.70 22.42
N VAL A 9 -31.02 14.36 23.58
CA VAL A 9 -29.73 14.61 24.25
C VAL A 9 -29.07 13.31 24.74
N VAL A 10 -29.86 12.36 25.26
CA VAL A 10 -29.33 11.05 25.69
C VAL A 10 -28.80 10.23 24.50
N LEU A 11 -29.45 10.33 23.34
CA LEU A 11 -29.02 9.64 22.13
C LEU A 11 -27.68 10.18 21.60
N VAL A 12 -27.49 11.51 21.57
CA VAL A 12 -26.22 12.14 21.15
C VAL A 12 -25.06 11.78 22.09
N ILE A 13 -25.32 11.64 23.39
CA ILE A 13 -24.29 11.22 24.35
C ILE A 13 -23.92 9.75 24.10
N LEU A 14 -24.88 8.86 23.87
CA LEU A 14 -24.61 7.44 23.61
C LEU A 14 -23.83 7.21 22.30
N PHE A 15 -24.08 8.01 21.25
CA PHE A 15 -23.32 7.89 20.00
C PHE A 15 -21.88 8.40 20.10
N ASN A 16 -21.56 9.32 21.02
CA ASN A 16 -20.19 9.80 21.21
C ASN A 16 -19.30 8.84 22.01
N PHE A 17 -19.88 7.89 22.75
CA PHE A 17 -19.13 6.93 23.58
C PHE A 17 -18.86 5.57 22.92
N ILE A 18 -19.37 5.31 21.72
CA ILE A 18 -19.16 4.05 20.97
C ILE A 18 -18.23 4.27 19.77
N SER A 19 -17.34 5.26 19.83
CA SER A 19 -16.15 5.23 18.98
C SER A 19 -15.04 4.57 19.78
N PRO A 20 -14.75 3.27 19.57
CA PRO A 20 -13.55 2.68 20.13
C PRO A 20 -12.38 3.50 19.56
N LYS A 21 -11.76 4.33 20.41
CA LYS A 21 -10.46 4.91 20.10
C LYS A 21 -9.55 3.71 19.84
N ARG A 22 -9.28 3.42 18.57
CA ARG A 22 -8.26 2.46 18.16
C ARG A 22 -6.96 2.99 18.75
N ASN A 23 -6.59 2.45 19.90
CA ASN A 23 -5.28 2.69 20.49
C ASN A 23 -4.28 2.11 19.50
N PHE A 24 -3.73 2.98 18.65
CA PHE A 24 -2.56 2.65 17.84
C PHE A 24 -1.45 2.29 18.81
N SER A 25 -1.21 0.99 18.96
CA SER A 25 -0.04 0.47 19.67
C SER A 25 1.20 1.16 19.08
N LYS A 26 2.10 1.62 19.96
CA LYS A 26 3.43 2.09 19.55
C LYS A 26 4.02 1.10 18.54
N SER A 27 4.40 1.62 17.37
CA SER A 27 4.96 0.86 16.25
C SER A 27 5.98 -0.15 16.78
N LYS A 28 5.65 -1.43 16.66
CA LYS A 28 6.53 -2.53 17.04
C LYS A 28 7.55 -2.63 15.90
N SER A 29 8.84 -2.49 16.20
CA SER A 29 9.91 -2.77 15.21
C SER A 29 9.74 -4.21 14.73
N ILE A 30 9.69 -4.39 13.41
CA ILE A 30 9.62 -5.71 12.79
C ILE A 30 11.00 -5.97 12.25
N ALA A 31 11.82 -6.71 12.99
CA ALA A 31 13.18 -7.00 12.55
C ALA A 31 13.17 -7.64 11.14
N PHE A 32 13.63 -6.88 10.16
CA PHE A 32 13.96 -7.32 8.82
C PHE A 32 15.46 -7.23 8.71
N ALA A 33 16.17 -8.33 8.97
CA ALA A 33 17.60 -8.39 8.70
C ALA A 33 17.79 -8.47 7.18
N THR A 34 17.78 -7.32 6.52
CA THR A 34 18.16 -7.19 5.13
C THR A 34 19.65 -6.88 5.10
N GLU A 35 20.48 -7.91 4.87
CA GLU A 35 21.90 -7.75 4.57
C GLU A 35 22.14 -7.36 3.09
N LYS A 36 21.06 -7.10 2.35
CA LYS A 36 21.06 -6.87 0.90
C LYS A 36 20.53 -5.49 0.56
N ASP A 37 21.13 -4.87 -0.46
CA ASP A 37 20.70 -3.58 -0.98
C ASP A 37 19.38 -3.64 -1.77
N SER A 38 18.94 -4.83 -2.17
CA SER A 38 17.66 -5.05 -2.82
C SER A 38 17.18 -6.49 -2.70
N GLY A 39 15.89 -6.70 -2.96
CA GLY A 39 15.33 -8.04 -3.04
C GLY A 39 13.82 -8.06 -3.13
N TYR A 40 13.28 -9.27 -3.15
CA TYR A 40 11.85 -9.53 -3.13
C TYR A 40 11.36 -9.76 -1.70
N ILE A 41 10.10 -9.42 -1.43
CA ILE A 41 9.43 -9.65 -0.16
C ILE A 41 8.34 -10.69 -0.35
N THR A 42 8.42 -11.78 0.42
CA THR A 42 7.39 -12.81 0.44
C THR A 42 6.12 -12.32 1.13
N LYS A 43 4.97 -12.92 0.81
CA LYS A 43 3.69 -12.61 1.48
C LYS A 43 3.79 -12.68 2.99
N ALA A 44 4.43 -13.73 3.53
CA ALA A 44 4.60 -13.90 4.97
C ALA A 44 5.36 -12.73 5.64
N ALA A 45 6.35 -12.17 4.95
CA ALA A 45 7.10 -11.00 5.39
C ALA A 45 6.29 -9.72 5.22
N ALA A 46 5.72 -9.51 4.03
CA ALA A 46 4.95 -8.32 3.69
C ALA A 46 3.77 -8.09 4.64
N ILE A 47 3.02 -9.14 5.01
CA ILE A 47 1.91 -9.05 5.97
C ILE A 47 2.37 -8.41 7.29
N LYS A 48 3.58 -8.69 7.75
CA LYS A 48 4.11 -8.06 8.97
C LYS A 48 4.25 -6.55 8.77
N LEU A 49 4.90 -6.11 7.69
CA LEU A 49 5.05 -4.68 7.38
C LEU A 49 3.71 -3.98 7.20
N LEU A 50 2.79 -4.59 6.44
CA LEU A 50 1.45 -4.06 6.22
C LEU A 50 0.66 -3.92 7.52
N SER A 51 0.83 -4.83 8.49
CA SER A 51 0.12 -4.77 9.77
C SER A 51 0.49 -3.59 10.67
N VAL A 52 1.63 -2.95 10.41
CA VAL A 52 2.11 -1.76 11.14
C VAL A 52 2.16 -0.50 10.27
N ALA A 53 1.77 -0.62 8.99
CA ALA A 53 1.62 0.52 8.10
C ALA A 53 0.50 1.43 8.60
N THR A 54 0.77 2.74 8.66
CA THR A 54 -0.19 3.74 9.14
C THR A 54 -0.68 4.59 7.99
N TYR A 55 -1.96 4.44 7.65
CA TYR A 55 -2.58 5.20 6.57
C TYR A 55 -3.10 6.54 7.09
N GLU A 56 -3.03 7.56 6.25
CA GLU A 56 -3.70 8.84 6.54
C GLU A 56 -5.21 8.60 6.71
N PRO A 57 -5.83 9.10 7.80
CA PRO A 57 -7.20 8.76 8.17
C PRO A 57 -8.27 9.26 7.18
N ASP A 58 -7.93 10.25 6.35
CA ASP A 58 -8.84 10.87 5.39
C ASP A 58 -8.75 10.23 3.99
N TYR A 59 -7.98 9.15 3.84
CA TYR A 59 -7.94 8.39 2.60
C TYR A 59 -9.22 7.56 2.45
N THR A 60 -10.22 8.09 1.74
CA THR A 60 -11.36 7.33 1.23
C THR A 60 -10.98 6.70 -0.10
N PRO A 61 -10.89 5.36 -0.21
CA PRO A 61 -10.65 4.71 -1.49
C PRO A 61 -11.79 5.05 -2.45
N GLU A 62 -11.47 5.70 -3.56
CA GLU A 62 -12.43 5.88 -4.64
C GLU A 62 -12.59 4.55 -5.36
N GLY A 63 -13.72 3.88 -5.10
CA GLY A 63 -14.16 2.72 -5.86
C GLY A 63 -13.61 1.38 -5.38
N ARG A 64 -14.49 0.38 -5.39
CA ARG A 64 -14.11 -1.03 -5.46
C ARG A 64 -14.08 -1.38 -6.93
N ASP A 65 -13.01 -1.04 -7.64
CA ASP A 65 -12.77 -1.77 -8.88
C ASP A 65 -12.06 -3.05 -8.48
N THR A 66 -12.65 -4.18 -8.86
CA THR A 66 -12.36 -5.49 -8.29
C THR A 66 -10.86 -5.78 -8.36
N LEU A 67 -10.23 -5.86 -7.19
CA LEU A 67 -9.03 -6.66 -7.07
C LEU A 67 -9.43 -8.10 -7.42
N ASP A 68 -9.16 -8.54 -8.66
CA ASP A 68 -9.38 -9.94 -9.04
C ASP A 68 -8.37 -10.89 -8.36
N LEU A 69 -7.43 -10.34 -7.56
CA LEU A 69 -6.49 -11.11 -6.76
C LEU A 69 -7.20 -11.59 -5.49
N ASN A 70 -7.68 -12.82 -5.52
CA ASN A 70 -8.16 -13.46 -4.31
C ASN A 70 -6.95 -13.71 -3.39
N VAL A 71 -6.93 -13.03 -2.24
CA VAL A 71 -5.84 -13.15 -1.24
C VAL A 71 -5.56 -14.59 -0.84
N ALA A 72 -6.57 -15.48 -0.92
CA ALA A 72 -6.42 -16.91 -0.64
C ALA A 72 -5.51 -17.64 -1.65
N ASP A 73 -5.39 -17.13 -2.88
CA ASP A 73 -4.63 -17.77 -3.96
C ASP A 73 -3.13 -17.45 -3.87
N VAL A 74 -2.77 -16.37 -3.17
CA VAL A 74 -1.36 -16.00 -2.93
C VAL A 74 -0.78 -16.84 -1.80
N LYS A 75 0.26 -17.63 -2.07
CA LYS A 75 0.91 -18.49 -1.08
C LYS A 75 1.84 -17.66 -0.18
N PRO A 76 2.11 -18.11 1.07
CA PRO A 76 3.04 -17.42 1.97
C PRO A 76 4.45 -17.22 1.38
N THR A 77 4.87 -18.09 0.46
CA THR A 77 6.16 -18.07 -0.23
C THR A 77 6.20 -17.14 -1.44
N ASP A 78 5.04 -16.74 -1.98
CA ASP A 78 4.98 -15.90 -3.17
C ASP A 78 5.46 -14.50 -2.84
N THR A 79 6.07 -13.85 -3.83
CA THR A 79 6.61 -12.49 -3.65
C THR A 79 5.59 -11.46 -4.04
N ILE A 80 5.27 -10.57 -3.11
CA ILE A 80 4.23 -9.53 -3.28
C ILE A 80 4.81 -8.12 -3.17
N GLY A 81 6.13 -8.01 -3.25
CA GLY A 81 6.82 -6.74 -3.13
C GLY A 81 8.30 -6.84 -3.44
N LYS A 82 8.91 -5.67 -3.60
CA LYS A 82 10.35 -5.49 -3.76
C LYS A 82 10.83 -4.37 -2.85
N PHE A 83 12.05 -4.48 -2.35
CA PHE A 83 12.69 -3.44 -1.56
C PHE A 83 14.04 -3.03 -2.13
N TYR A 84 14.46 -1.81 -1.78
CA TYR A 84 15.77 -1.26 -2.08
C TYR A 84 16.31 -0.43 -0.91
N LEU A 85 17.61 -0.52 -0.65
CA LEU A 85 18.34 0.39 0.21
C LEU A 85 18.44 1.76 -0.46
N THR A 86 18.07 2.79 0.27
CA THR A 86 18.11 4.19 -0.18
C THR A 86 19.44 4.84 0.21
N GLY A 87 19.77 5.97 -0.42
CA GLY A 87 21.04 6.68 -0.15
C GLY A 87 21.18 7.24 1.27
N ASN A 88 20.08 7.31 2.03
CA ASN A 88 20.08 7.71 3.45
C ASN A 88 20.19 6.51 4.42
N GLY A 89 20.38 5.29 3.91
CA GLY A 89 20.54 4.07 4.73
C GLY A 89 19.22 3.44 5.21
N ASN A 90 18.07 3.98 4.79
CA ASN A 90 16.77 3.35 5.02
C ASN A 90 16.45 2.35 3.89
N TYR A 91 15.36 1.63 4.06
CA TYR A 91 14.76 0.81 3.03
C TYR A 91 13.49 1.45 2.51
N LEU A 92 13.33 1.40 1.19
CA LEU A 92 12.09 1.70 0.51
C LEU A 92 11.55 0.41 -0.09
N THR A 93 10.32 0.04 0.26
CA THR A 93 9.64 -1.09 -0.35
C THR A 93 8.35 -0.67 -1.00
N CYS A 94 7.96 -1.37 -2.05
CA CYS A 94 6.64 -1.32 -2.62
C CYS A 94 6.01 -2.70 -2.46
N LEU A 95 4.84 -2.76 -1.83
CA LEU A 95 4.10 -3.98 -1.49
C LEU A 95 2.71 -3.95 -2.11
N GLU A 96 2.20 -5.12 -2.46
CA GLU A 96 0.79 -5.33 -2.71
C GLU A 96 0.05 -5.47 -1.38
N ASP A 97 -0.93 -4.59 -1.11
CA ASP A 97 -1.71 -4.54 0.12
C ASP A 97 -2.82 -5.59 0.09
N LEU A 98 -2.46 -6.79 0.55
CA LEU A 98 -3.38 -7.92 0.62
C LEU A 98 -4.28 -7.94 1.87
N ILE A 99 -4.05 -7.04 2.83
CA ILE A 99 -4.78 -7.06 4.11
C ILE A 99 -5.86 -5.98 4.20
N HIS A 100 -5.84 -4.99 3.30
CA HIS A 100 -6.91 -4.00 3.14
C HIS A 100 -7.53 -4.06 1.74
N PRO A 101 -8.18 -5.18 1.37
CA PRO A 101 -8.68 -5.41 0.01
C PRO A 101 -9.82 -4.47 -0.40
N ASP A 102 -10.40 -3.74 0.56
CA ASP A 102 -11.41 -2.72 0.34
C ASP A 102 -10.82 -1.38 -0.13
N ARG A 103 -9.49 -1.27 -0.21
CA ARG A 103 -8.79 -0.06 -0.63
C ARG A 103 -8.25 -0.20 -2.05
N TYR A 104 -8.88 0.51 -2.97
CA TYR A 104 -8.20 0.94 -4.17
C TYR A 104 -7.33 2.15 -3.80
N PRO A 105 -5.99 2.12 -4.02
CA PRO A 105 -5.22 1.14 -4.78
C PRO A 105 -4.41 0.13 -3.96
N VAL A 106 -4.04 -0.92 -4.68
CA VAL A 106 -3.37 -2.16 -4.24
C VAL A 106 -1.91 -1.98 -3.83
N LEU A 107 -1.22 -0.91 -4.24
CA LEU A 107 0.22 -0.78 -3.96
C LEU A 107 0.47 0.17 -2.80
N LEU A 108 1.39 -0.21 -1.91
CA LEU A 108 1.81 0.59 -0.78
C LEU A 108 3.33 0.77 -0.80
N LEU A 109 3.76 2.02 -0.87
CA LEU A 109 5.15 2.38 -0.60
C LEU A 109 5.35 2.50 0.90
N ILE A 110 6.40 1.88 1.42
CA ILE A 110 6.76 1.93 2.84
C ILE A 110 8.24 2.26 2.94
N GLU A 111 8.56 3.32 3.68
CA GLU A 111 9.94 3.57 4.12
C GLU A 111 10.12 3.06 5.55
N TYR A 112 11.19 2.30 5.77
CA TYR A 112 11.52 1.77 7.09
C TYR A 112 13.04 1.77 7.32
N THR A 113 13.43 1.82 8.58
CA THR A 113 14.85 1.77 8.99
C THR A 113 15.41 0.34 8.89
N PRO A 114 16.75 0.13 8.97
CA PRO A 114 17.34 -1.21 9.00
C PRO A 114 16.87 -2.11 10.16
N ASP A 115 16.44 -1.52 11.29
CA ASP A 115 15.81 -2.25 12.40
C ASP A 115 14.30 -2.49 12.18
N GLY A 116 13.77 -2.14 11.02
CA GLY A 116 12.39 -2.43 10.63
C GLY A 116 11.34 -1.54 11.28
N LYS A 117 11.73 -0.35 11.74
CA LYS A 117 10.78 0.67 12.18
C LYS A 117 10.22 1.38 10.95
N VAL A 118 8.92 1.27 10.73
CA VAL A 118 8.21 2.02 9.69
C VAL A 118 8.28 3.51 10.00
N LEU A 119 8.77 4.27 9.03
CA LEU A 119 8.90 5.73 9.09
C LEU A 119 7.71 6.41 8.41
N ARG A 120 7.35 5.95 7.21
CA ARG A 120 6.32 6.56 6.36
C ARG A 120 5.68 5.50 5.47
N THR A 121 4.43 5.72 5.10
CA THR A 121 3.70 4.90 4.13
C THR A 121 2.92 5.80 3.17
N GLU A 122 2.92 5.46 1.89
CA GLU A 122 2.25 6.23 0.85
C GLU A 122 1.48 5.26 -0.06
N PRO A 123 0.14 5.37 -0.16
CA PRO A 123 -0.62 4.56 -1.09
C PRO A 123 -0.27 4.96 -2.53
N PHE A 124 -0.18 3.98 -3.41
CA PHE A 124 0.19 4.18 -4.80
C PHE A 124 -0.86 3.57 -5.72
N SER A 125 -1.36 4.34 -6.70
CA SER A 125 -2.36 3.85 -7.66
C SER A 125 -1.84 2.66 -8.45
N GLY A 126 -2.31 1.46 -8.12
CA GLY A 126 -1.82 0.17 -8.62
C GLY A 126 -2.41 -0.24 -9.97
N GLY A 127 -3.44 0.48 -10.43
CA GLY A 127 -4.28 -0.01 -11.53
C GLY A 127 -4.86 -1.40 -11.22
N MET A 128 -5.29 -2.10 -12.26
CA MET A 128 -5.59 -3.54 -12.22
C MET A 128 -4.31 -4.33 -12.53
N HIS A 129 -3.37 -4.34 -11.58
CA HIS A 129 -2.00 -4.86 -11.75
C HIS A 129 -1.92 -6.35 -12.15
N LEU A 130 -3.04 -7.06 -12.04
CA LEU A 130 -3.19 -8.48 -12.29
C LEU A 130 -2.85 -8.94 -13.71
N CYS A 131 -3.10 -8.11 -14.72
CA CYS A 131 -2.77 -8.50 -16.09
C CYS A 131 -1.26 -8.50 -16.39
N CYS A 132 -0.45 -7.92 -15.50
CA CYS A 132 1.01 -7.94 -15.58
C CYS A 132 1.66 -8.72 -14.43
N TRP A 133 0.86 -9.42 -13.61
CA TRP A 133 1.37 -10.21 -12.51
C TRP A 133 1.59 -11.65 -12.96
N ASP A 134 2.85 -12.09 -12.95
CA ASP A 134 3.26 -13.47 -13.28
C ASP A 134 3.85 -14.16 -12.04
N ASN A 135 3.07 -14.19 -10.95
CA ASN A 135 3.47 -14.71 -9.63
C ASN A 135 4.72 -14.05 -9.01
N ALA A 136 5.20 -12.95 -9.59
CA ALA A 136 6.32 -12.18 -9.13
C ALA A 136 6.00 -10.69 -9.23
N TYR A 137 6.30 -9.95 -8.17
CA TYR A 137 6.13 -8.50 -8.17
C TYR A 137 7.23 -7.83 -8.99
N ASP A 138 6.94 -7.44 -10.23
CA ASP A 138 7.89 -6.72 -11.10
C ASP A 138 7.65 -5.20 -11.18
N GLY A 139 6.58 -4.72 -10.54
CA GLY A 139 6.15 -3.32 -10.65
C GLY A 139 7.17 -2.30 -10.16
N PHE A 140 8.09 -2.64 -9.25
CA PHE A 140 8.95 -1.65 -8.58
C PHE A 140 10.45 -1.81 -8.88
N ASN A 141 11.05 -0.77 -9.47
CA ASN A 141 12.44 -0.78 -9.93
C ASN A 141 13.20 0.45 -9.42
N LYS A 142 14.49 0.27 -9.08
CA LYS A 142 15.43 1.35 -8.76
C LYS A 142 16.29 1.63 -9.99
N HIS A 143 16.52 2.91 -10.25
CA HIS A 143 17.32 3.44 -11.35
C HIS A 143 18.53 4.20 -10.80
N GLU A 144 19.40 4.65 -11.70
CA GLU A 144 20.53 5.51 -11.37
C GLU A 144 20.08 6.84 -10.72
N ASP A 145 21.01 7.55 -10.08
CA ASP A 145 20.77 8.84 -9.41
C ASP A 145 19.65 8.85 -8.35
N GLY A 146 19.32 7.68 -7.79
CA GLY A 146 18.33 7.52 -6.72
C GLY A 146 16.88 7.61 -7.19
N TYR A 147 16.63 7.44 -8.50
CA TYR A 147 15.28 7.34 -9.03
C TYR A 147 14.68 5.94 -8.79
N PHE A 148 13.36 5.90 -8.71
CA PHE A 148 12.55 4.69 -8.62
C PHE A 148 11.41 4.78 -9.60
N SER A 149 10.97 3.63 -10.12
CA SER A 149 9.75 3.55 -10.91
C SER A 149 8.79 2.52 -10.37
N ILE A 150 7.50 2.85 -10.40
CA ILE A 150 6.41 1.88 -10.27
C ILE A 150 5.73 1.75 -11.62
N LYS A 151 5.82 0.57 -12.22
CA LYS A 151 5.01 0.17 -13.36
C LYS A 151 3.73 -0.43 -12.82
N THR A 152 2.60 0.12 -13.23
CA THR A 152 1.27 -0.42 -12.93
C THR A 152 0.60 -0.84 -14.20
N CYS A 153 -0.33 -1.79 -14.11
CA CYS A 153 -1.08 -2.23 -15.26
C CYS A 153 -2.57 -2.02 -15.02
N GLY A 154 -3.28 -1.74 -16.11
CA GLY A 154 -4.73 -1.59 -16.13
C GLY A 154 -5.32 -2.52 -17.17
N THR A 155 -6.55 -2.94 -16.96
CA THR A 155 -7.33 -3.68 -17.95
C THR A 155 -8.46 -2.80 -18.45
N GLY A 156 -8.54 -2.63 -19.77
CA GLY A 156 -9.72 -2.11 -20.46
C GLY A 156 -10.53 -3.25 -21.08
N SER A 157 -11.70 -2.94 -21.66
CA SER A 157 -12.63 -3.90 -22.29
C SER A 157 -12.07 -4.71 -23.49
N GLY A 158 -10.78 -4.62 -23.77
CA GLY A 158 -10.10 -5.42 -24.80
C GLY A 158 -8.57 -5.25 -24.86
N HIS A 159 -7.92 -4.65 -23.86
CA HIS A 159 -6.46 -4.46 -23.85
C HIS A 159 -5.89 -4.34 -22.44
N CYS A 160 -4.61 -4.68 -22.28
CA CYS A 160 -3.82 -4.40 -21.10
C CYS A 160 -3.03 -3.11 -21.33
N SER A 161 -3.29 -2.06 -20.55
CA SER A 161 -2.48 -0.84 -20.54
C SER A 161 -1.46 -0.89 -19.40
N SER A 162 -0.39 -0.09 -19.49
CA SER A 162 0.58 0.01 -18.40
C SER A 162 1.06 1.44 -18.20
N SER A 163 0.98 1.93 -16.97
CA SER A 163 1.49 3.25 -16.58
C SER A 163 2.85 3.10 -15.91
N LEU A 164 3.74 4.08 -16.12
CA LEU A 164 5.04 4.11 -15.46
C LEU A 164 5.17 5.41 -14.66
N HIS A 165 5.36 5.26 -13.37
CA HIS A 165 5.50 6.39 -12.47
C HIS A 165 6.93 6.47 -11.98
N LEU A 166 7.61 7.58 -12.26
CA LEU A 166 9.00 7.80 -11.92
C LEU A 166 9.10 8.85 -10.80
N PHE A 167 9.85 8.55 -9.74
CA PHE A 167 10.04 9.44 -8.60
C PHE A 167 11.42 9.28 -7.97
N LYS A 168 11.88 10.31 -7.25
CA LYS A 168 13.20 10.33 -6.57
C LYS A 168 13.08 10.38 -5.04
N GLY A 169 11.90 10.69 -4.53
CA GLY A 169 11.65 10.86 -3.10
C GLY A 169 10.31 10.28 -2.68
N PHE A 170 10.16 10.10 -1.37
CA PHE A 170 8.92 9.64 -0.77
C PHE A 170 7.92 10.80 -0.66
N GLY A 171 6.75 10.67 -1.29
CA GLY A 171 5.67 11.65 -1.19
C GLY A 171 4.53 11.40 -2.17
N PRO A 172 3.45 12.21 -2.08
CA PRO A 172 2.29 12.09 -2.95
C PRO A 172 2.64 12.22 -4.42
N GLN A 173 2.09 11.34 -5.23
CA GLN A 173 2.48 11.17 -6.62
C GLN A 173 1.54 11.98 -7.50
N SER A 174 1.92 13.22 -7.81
CA SER A 174 1.06 14.15 -8.56
C SER A 174 1.24 14.09 -10.09
N ASN A 175 2.26 13.39 -10.63
CA ASN A 175 2.62 13.45 -12.06
C ASN A 175 3.06 12.09 -12.64
N GLY A 176 2.12 11.15 -12.83
CA GLY A 176 2.40 9.90 -13.53
C GLY A 176 2.65 10.11 -15.04
N ILE A 177 3.60 9.35 -15.63
CA ILE A 177 3.75 9.28 -17.09
C ILE A 177 2.91 8.09 -17.56
N TYR A 178 1.88 8.37 -18.36
CA TYR A 178 1.02 7.34 -18.92
C TYR A 178 1.58 6.86 -20.26
N SER A 179 1.72 5.55 -20.41
CA SER A 179 2.04 4.92 -21.69
C SER A 179 0.89 4.00 -22.09
N TYR A 180 0.48 4.04 -23.35
CA TYR A 180 -0.55 3.16 -23.88
C TYR A 180 0.11 2.24 -24.90
N MET A 181 0.10 0.94 -24.64
CA MET A 181 0.47 -0.07 -25.63
C MET A 181 -0.80 -0.75 -26.14
N TRP A 182 -0.95 -0.79 -27.46
CA TRP A 182 -2.02 -1.52 -28.12
C TRP A 182 -1.43 -2.86 -28.55
N THR A 183 -1.96 -3.96 -28.00
CA THR A 183 -1.64 -5.33 -28.42
C THR A 183 -2.69 -5.85 -29.38
#